data_AF-A0A2T6DZF5-F1
#
_entry.id   AF-A0A2T6DZF5-F1
#
_cell.length_a   1.000
_cell.length_b   1.000
_cell.length_c   1.000
_cell.angle_alpha   90.00
_cell.angle_beta   90.00
_cell.angle_gamma   90.00
#
_symmetry.space_group_name_H-M   'P 1'
#
loop_
_entity.id
_entity.type
_entity.pdbx_description
1 polymer ?
#
loop_
_entity_poly.entity_id
_entity_poly.type
_entity_poly.pdbx_seq_one_letter_code
_entity_poly.pdbx_strand_id
1 'polypeptide(L)'
;MRTDAPGTVSAHPRRNAFPSFRLVVAVVLALVAADVLIQTRHAGSAPAGRSAKPASSPVAGRDGTNLAQTPQVAIETDSPTDAEVVRMVAGLRLWAKTNPQAAFDWARKRPLELRRTALIAVLEETAAQPELAIRLGRDLLSVDPAVAQDCATALVGALIRTGQFAPALDFIQSGPAESRAEWLTDLFSSWIQREPASARELFVLLGSNRVEGLPLQSLMRSWASVAPVAAGSYALQLPPGAARETALSEILPKWAGADPNDLAAALPRFDNRDEHDRAASALVGCTDTANRPTAVALGWAESIRSPALRHGALQHVLREWSRQDPAAVLRYLEGNPGLTADERESLLSALAPPPPDAS
;
A
#
# COMPACT_ATOMS: atom_id res chain seq x y z
N MET A 1 -46.71 -15.96 59.93
CA MET A 1 -45.73 -16.95 60.42
C MET A 1 -44.77 -17.20 59.27
N ARG A 2 -43.67 -16.45 59.11
CA ARG A 2 -42.39 -16.49 59.84
C ARG A 2 -41.75 -17.88 59.87
N THR A 3 -40.65 -18.02 59.09
CA THR A 3 -39.42 -18.85 59.21
C THR A 3 -38.92 -19.15 57.78
N ASP A 4 -37.65 -19.14 57.36
CA ASP A 4 -36.37 -18.55 57.79
C ASP A 4 -35.38 -18.83 56.62
N ALA A 5 -34.54 -17.85 56.30
CA ALA A 5 -33.16 -17.94 55.75
C ALA A 5 -32.84 -18.54 54.35
N PRO A 6 -31.70 -18.14 53.72
CA PRO A 6 -31.53 -18.09 52.27
C PRO A 6 -30.50 -19.08 51.68
N GLY A 7 -30.76 -19.55 50.47
CA GLY A 7 -29.81 -20.32 49.66
C GLY A 7 -28.83 -19.42 48.90
N THR A 8 -27.55 -19.55 49.20
CA THR A 8 -26.42 -18.87 48.57
C THR A 8 -26.22 -19.30 47.11
N VAL A 9 -26.36 -18.37 46.16
CA VAL A 9 -25.84 -18.51 44.79
C VAL A 9 -24.46 -17.84 44.75
N SER A 10 -23.40 -18.65 44.71
CA SER A 10 -22.02 -18.17 44.57
C SER A 10 -21.81 -17.46 43.23
N ALA A 11 -21.56 -16.16 43.28
CA ALA A 11 -20.92 -15.41 42.21
C ALA A 11 -19.51 -15.96 41.94
N HIS A 12 -19.29 -16.49 40.74
CA HIS A 12 -17.95 -16.69 40.19
C HIS A 12 -17.62 -15.52 39.25
N PRO A 13 -16.73 -14.58 39.60
CA PRO A 13 -16.08 -13.77 38.58
C PRO A 13 -15.03 -14.64 37.88
N ARG A 14 -15.24 -14.91 36.58
CA ARG A 14 -14.19 -15.44 35.70
C ARG A 14 -13.04 -14.43 35.66
N ARG A 15 -12.00 -14.67 36.45
CA ARG A 15 -10.70 -14.00 36.32
C ARG A 15 -10.08 -14.43 34.99
N ASN A 16 -10.09 -13.52 34.01
CA ASN A 16 -9.20 -13.60 32.85
C ASN A 16 -7.75 -13.57 33.36
N ALA A 17 -7.07 -14.70 33.21
CA ALA A 17 -5.67 -14.86 33.54
C ALA A 17 -4.81 -14.13 32.50
N PHE A 18 -4.33 -12.94 32.86
CA PHE A 18 -3.15 -12.35 32.24
C PHE A 18 -1.98 -13.32 32.38
N PRO A 19 -1.13 -13.54 31.35
CA PRO A 19 0.10 -14.28 31.54
C PRO A 19 0.98 -13.53 32.55
N SER A 20 1.24 -14.18 33.68
CA SER A 20 2.01 -13.64 34.78
C SER A 20 3.39 -13.16 34.33
N PHE A 21 3.83 -12.02 34.85
CA PHE A 21 5.16 -11.38 34.70
C PHE A 21 6.35 -12.37 34.66
N ARG A 22 6.23 -13.51 35.35
CA ARG A 22 7.19 -14.62 35.33
C ARG A 22 7.43 -15.24 33.95
N LEU A 23 6.42 -15.31 33.09
CA LEU A 23 6.55 -15.85 31.73
C LEU A 23 7.36 -14.91 30.83
N VAL A 24 7.15 -13.60 30.97
CA VAL A 24 7.90 -12.56 30.23
C VAL A 24 9.36 -12.56 30.66
N VAL A 25 9.62 -12.61 31.98
CA VAL A 25 10.98 -12.69 32.52
C VAL A 25 11.65 -14.02 32.11
N ALA A 26 10.92 -15.13 32.05
CA ALA A 26 11.48 -16.41 31.61
C ALA A 26 11.87 -16.41 30.13
N VAL A 27 11.10 -15.76 29.26
CA VAL A 27 11.44 -15.62 27.82
C VAL A 27 12.64 -14.68 27.64
N VAL A 28 12.70 -13.57 28.38
CA VAL A 28 13.86 -12.66 28.35
C VAL A 28 15.11 -13.35 28.88
N LEU A 29 15.01 -14.11 29.97
CA LEU A 29 16.13 -14.90 30.51
C LEU A 29 16.55 -16.03 29.57
N ALA A 30 15.62 -16.68 28.88
CA ALA A 30 15.96 -17.70 27.90
C ALA A 30 16.71 -17.12 26.68
N LEU A 31 16.36 -15.90 26.25
CA LEU A 31 17.06 -15.20 25.17
C LEU A 31 18.44 -14.70 25.60
N VAL A 32 18.58 -14.21 26.83
CA VAL A 32 19.88 -13.82 27.40
C VAL A 32 20.78 -15.05 27.63
N ALA A 33 20.21 -16.17 28.09
CA ALA A 33 20.95 -17.42 28.28
C ALA A 33 21.44 -18.02 26.94
N ALA A 34 20.66 -17.89 25.87
CA ALA A 34 21.09 -18.27 24.52
C ALA A 34 22.28 -17.42 24.03
N ASP A 35 22.27 -16.10 24.28
CA ASP A 35 23.37 -15.18 23.91
C ASP A 35 24.67 -15.51 24.71
N VAL A 36 24.55 -15.90 25.99
CA VAL A 36 25.70 -16.31 26.83
C VAL A 36 26.29 -17.66 26.40
N LEU A 37 25.46 -18.61 25.99
CA LEU A 37 25.91 -19.92 25.47
C LEU A 37 26.65 -19.78 24.12
N ILE A 38 26.26 -18.81 23.30
CA ILE A 38 26.94 -18.49 22.04
C ILE A 38 28.30 -17.81 22.31
N GLN A 39 28.38 -16.88 23.26
CA GLN A 39 29.65 -16.19 23.58
C GLN A 39 30.68 -17.09 24.29
N THR A 40 30.24 -18.00 25.16
CA THR A 40 31.17 -18.91 25.88
C THR A 40 31.79 -19.97 24.98
N ARG A 41 31.14 -20.31 23.86
CA ARG A 41 31.71 -21.21 22.84
C ARG A 41 32.91 -20.59 22.09
N HIS A 42 32.98 -19.26 21.99
CA HIS A 42 34.05 -18.55 21.29
C HIS A 42 35.29 -18.25 22.15
N ALA A 43 35.19 -18.31 23.48
CA ALA A 43 36.30 -17.93 24.38
C ALA A 43 37.24 -19.09 24.78
N GLY A 44 36.97 -20.32 24.34
CA GLY A 44 37.67 -21.54 24.81
C GLY A 44 39.03 -21.87 24.16
N SER A 45 39.61 -21.00 23.33
CA SER A 45 40.86 -21.31 22.61
C SER A 45 41.93 -20.22 22.78
N ALA A 46 42.75 -20.32 23.83
CA ALA A 46 44.05 -19.67 23.92
C ALA A 46 45.07 -20.63 24.58
N PRO A 47 46.30 -20.81 24.05
CA PRO A 47 47.23 -21.81 24.54
C PRO A 47 48.19 -21.23 25.60
N ALA A 48 48.43 -22.00 26.67
CA ALA A 48 49.49 -21.75 27.64
C ALA A 48 50.74 -22.58 27.30
N GLY A 49 51.90 -21.94 27.22
CA GLY A 49 53.18 -22.60 26.95
C GLY A 49 53.85 -23.22 28.19
N ARG A 50 54.71 -24.21 27.97
CA ARG A 50 55.98 -24.40 28.70
C ARG A 50 56.90 -25.43 28.03
N SER A 51 58.19 -25.13 28.12
CA SER A 51 59.37 -25.69 27.44
C SER A 51 59.92 -26.98 28.05
N ALA A 52 60.60 -27.84 27.25
CA ALA A 52 61.94 -28.42 27.55
C ALA A 52 62.47 -29.42 26.47
N LYS A 53 63.53 -28.98 25.76
CA LYS A 53 64.80 -29.64 25.32
C LYS A 53 64.87 -30.97 24.50
N PRO A 54 66.00 -31.20 23.78
CA PRO A 54 66.05 -31.94 22.50
C PRO A 54 66.89 -33.23 22.51
N ALA A 55 66.76 -34.08 21.48
CA ALA A 55 67.87 -34.64 20.66
C ALA A 55 67.45 -35.89 19.84
N SER A 56 68.10 -36.04 18.67
CA SER A 56 68.43 -37.28 17.93
C SER A 56 67.48 -37.80 16.84
N SER A 57 67.90 -37.62 15.58
CA SER A 57 67.68 -38.55 14.44
C SER A 57 68.70 -39.73 14.56
N PRO A 58 68.62 -40.90 13.85
CA PRO A 58 68.13 -41.03 12.47
C PRO A 58 67.48 -42.39 11.99
N VAL A 59 66.93 -42.34 10.76
CA VAL A 59 66.93 -43.37 9.67
C VAL A 59 65.97 -44.59 9.68
N ALA A 60 65.40 -44.78 8.47
CA ALA A 60 64.89 -45.99 7.79
C ALA A 60 63.46 -46.53 8.07
N GLY A 61 62.59 -46.30 7.09
CA GLY A 61 62.21 -47.36 6.15
C GLY A 61 60.94 -48.18 6.41
N ARG A 62 60.01 -48.00 5.47
CA ARG A 62 58.99 -48.94 4.95
C ARG A 62 57.61 -49.04 5.62
N ASP A 63 56.66 -48.70 4.74
CA ASP A 63 55.44 -49.44 4.41
C ASP A 63 54.22 -49.38 5.34
N GLY A 64 53.13 -48.89 4.76
CA GLY A 64 51.81 -49.44 5.02
C GLY A 64 50.88 -48.58 5.86
N THR A 65 49.95 -47.92 5.16
CA THR A 65 48.54 -47.78 5.57
C THR A 65 48.25 -47.05 6.89
N ASN A 66 48.01 -45.73 6.80
CA ASN A 66 46.69 -45.14 7.06
C ASN A 66 46.78 -43.61 6.86
N LEU A 67 46.21 -43.08 5.78
CA LEU A 67 45.93 -41.65 5.67
C LEU A 67 44.79 -41.36 6.65
N ALA A 68 45.16 -41.05 7.90
CA ALA A 68 44.26 -40.42 8.84
C ALA A 68 43.83 -39.08 8.22
N GLN A 69 42.58 -39.03 7.77
CA GLN A 69 41.85 -37.81 7.55
C GLN A 69 41.95 -36.99 8.84
N THR A 70 42.71 -35.90 8.81
CA THR A 70 42.51 -34.82 9.77
C THR A 70 41.08 -34.33 9.56
N PRO A 71 40.20 -34.36 10.58
CA PRO A 71 38.93 -33.69 10.45
C PRO A 71 39.25 -32.20 10.40
N GLN A 72 39.19 -31.62 9.20
CA GLN A 72 38.88 -30.21 9.09
C GLN A 72 37.51 -30.06 9.74
N VAL A 73 37.49 -29.65 11.00
CA VAL A 73 36.29 -29.11 11.62
C VAL A 73 36.01 -27.84 10.83
N ALA A 74 35.22 -27.97 9.77
CA ALA A 74 34.50 -26.87 9.20
C ALA A 74 33.75 -26.24 10.36
N ILE A 75 34.13 -25.03 10.77
CA ILE A 75 33.27 -24.20 11.58
C ILE A 75 32.15 -23.81 10.63
N GLU A 76 31.16 -24.67 10.48
CA GLU A 76 29.86 -24.29 9.97
C GLU A 76 29.35 -23.24 10.96
N THR A 77 29.49 -21.97 10.57
CA THR A 77 28.69 -20.91 11.16
C THR A 77 27.27 -21.19 10.71
N ASP A 78 26.59 -22.07 11.44
CA ASP A 78 25.28 -22.57 11.07
C ASP A 78 24.32 -21.36 11.01
N SER A 79 23.87 -21.04 9.80
CA SER A 79 22.93 -19.94 9.59
C SER A 79 21.66 -20.24 10.40
N PRO A 80 21.10 -19.25 11.10
CA PRO A 80 19.92 -19.47 11.94
C PRO A 80 18.78 -20.05 11.11
N THR A 81 18.10 -21.04 11.67
CA THR A 81 16.95 -21.67 11.01
C THR A 81 15.77 -20.69 10.93
N ASP A 82 14.88 -20.87 9.95
CA ASP A 82 13.68 -20.02 9.80
C ASP A 82 12.84 -19.96 11.09
N ALA A 83 12.74 -21.10 11.81
CA ALA A 83 12.02 -21.19 13.08
C ALA A 83 12.68 -20.35 14.20
N GLU A 84 13.99 -20.18 14.19
CA GLU A 84 14.71 -19.31 15.13
C GLU A 84 14.48 -17.84 14.80
N VAL A 85 14.51 -17.48 13.52
CA VAL A 85 14.23 -16.11 13.07
C VAL A 85 12.80 -15.71 13.43
N VAL A 86 11.81 -16.57 13.20
CA VAL A 86 10.40 -16.33 13.57
C VAL A 86 10.24 -16.11 15.08
N ARG A 87 10.89 -16.93 15.91
CA ARG A 87 10.83 -16.79 17.37
C ARG A 87 11.51 -15.49 17.84
N MET A 88 12.65 -15.14 17.25
CA MET A 88 13.34 -13.88 17.51
C MET A 88 12.42 -12.69 17.21
N VAL A 89 11.79 -12.67 16.03
CA VAL A 89 10.86 -11.60 15.62
C VAL A 89 9.68 -11.47 16.60
N ALA A 90 9.08 -12.60 17.00
CA ALA A 90 7.98 -12.57 17.97
C ALA A 90 8.41 -12.02 19.34
N GLY A 91 9.60 -12.43 19.82
CA GLY A 91 10.17 -11.91 21.06
C GLY A 91 10.48 -10.41 20.99
N LEU A 92 11.05 -9.95 19.87
CA LEU A 92 11.35 -8.54 19.64
C LEU A 92 10.12 -7.66 19.60
N ARG A 93 9.04 -8.11 18.96
CA ARG A 93 7.75 -7.38 18.98
C ARG A 93 7.23 -7.25 20.40
N LEU A 94 7.25 -8.34 21.19
CA LEU A 94 6.82 -8.26 22.59
C LEU A 94 7.70 -7.31 23.42
N TRP A 95 9.02 -7.35 23.22
CA TRP A 95 9.94 -6.45 23.91
C TRP A 95 9.71 -5.00 23.49
N ALA A 96 9.55 -4.74 22.19
CA ALA A 96 9.32 -3.41 21.64
C ALA A 96 8.02 -2.75 22.15
N LYS A 97 6.98 -3.53 22.48
CA LYS A 97 5.78 -3.02 23.16
C LYS A 97 6.08 -2.39 24.53
N THR A 98 7.11 -2.87 25.22
CA THR A 98 7.44 -2.48 26.59
C THR A 98 8.62 -1.52 26.67
N ASN A 99 9.67 -1.77 25.88
CA ASN A 99 10.87 -0.94 25.81
C ASN A 99 11.43 -0.94 24.38
N PRO A 100 10.84 -0.13 23.49
CA PRO A 100 11.23 -0.06 22.08
C PRO A 100 12.68 0.38 21.86
N GLN A 101 13.19 1.31 22.66
CA GLN A 101 14.58 1.77 22.57
C GLN A 101 15.58 0.64 22.83
N ALA A 102 15.38 -0.12 23.92
CA ALA A 102 16.29 -1.21 24.27
C ALA A 102 16.24 -2.35 23.24
N ALA A 103 15.05 -2.69 22.74
CA ALA A 103 14.88 -3.68 21.68
C ALA A 103 15.59 -3.26 20.39
N PHE A 104 15.49 -1.98 20.03
CA PHE A 104 16.15 -1.39 18.88
C PHE A 104 17.69 -1.41 19.00
N ASP A 105 18.22 -0.98 20.15
CA ASP A 105 19.66 -0.98 20.41
C ASP A 105 20.26 -2.39 20.40
N TRP A 106 19.49 -3.39 20.82
CA TRP A 106 19.86 -4.79 20.68
C TRP A 106 19.85 -5.25 19.22
N ALA A 107 18.78 -4.92 18.48
CA ALA A 107 18.62 -5.31 17.07
C ALA A 107 19.73 -4.74 16.18
N ARG A 108 20.14 -3.48 16.42
CA ARG A 108 21.22 -2.80 15.68
C ARG A 108 22.57 -3.51 15.79
N LYS A 109 22.84 -4.21 16.89
CA LYS A 109 24.11 -4.91 17.14
C LYS A 109 24.17 -6.30 16.52
N ARG A 110 23.11 -6.76 15.85
CA ARG A 110 23.07 -8.09 15.23
C ARG A 110 23.93 -8.15 13.96
N PRO A 111 24.37 -9.35 13.54
CA PRO A 111 24.97 -9.58 12.23
C PRO A 111 24.04 -9.10 11.11
N LEU A 112 24.60 -8.66 9.98
CA LEU A 112 23.85 -8.05 8.87
C LEU A 112 22.63 -8.90 8.44
N GLU A 113 22.82 -10.22 8.34
CA GLU A 113 21.80 -11.21 7.97
C GLU A 113 20.52 -11.13 8.82
N LEU A 114 20.66 -10.87 10.12
CA LEU A 114 19.54 -10.78 11.06
C LEU A 114 19.13 -9.35 11.37
N ARG A 115 20.04 -8.39 11.18
CA ARG A 115 19.88 -7.00 11.60
C ARG A 115 18.66 -6.35 10.95
N ARG A 116 18.52 -6.49 9.63
CA ARG A 116 17.38 -5.95 8.86
C ARG A 116 16.06 -6.44 9.43
N THR A 117 15.90 -7.76 9.55
CA THR A 117 14.67 -8.40 10.04
C THR A 117 14.36 -8.01 11.48
N ALA A 118 15.37 -7.95 12.35
CA ALA A 118 15.21 -7.56 13.75
C ALA A 118 14.78 -6.08 13.89
N LEU A 119 15.40 -5.17 13.14
CA LEU A 119 15.06 -3.75 13.16
C LEU A 119 13.66 -3.47 12.63
N ILE A 120 13.29 -4.11 11.51
CA ILE A 120 11.92 -4.01 10.96
C ILE A 120 10.90 -4.45 12.01
N ALA A 121 11.10 -5.60 12.67
CA ALA A 121 10.18 -6.10 13.68
C ALA A 121 9.96 -5.11 14.84
N VAL A 122 11.04 -4.44 15.28
CA VAL A 122 10.96 -3.42 16.34
C VAL A 122 10.28 -2.16 15.84
N LEU A 123 10.63 -1.65 14.66
CA LEU A 123 10.06 -0.43 14.09
C LEU A 123 8.56 -0.57 13.80
N GLU A 124 8.13 -1.70 13.25
CA GLU A 124 6.72 -1.98 12.98
C GLU A 124 5.87 -1.94 14.25
N GLU A 125 6.39 -2.53 15.34
CA GLU A 125 5.69 -2.51 16.63
C GLU A 125 5.73 -1.12 17.27
N THR A 126 6.84 -0.40 17.11
CA THR A 126 7.01 0.96 17.65
C THR A 126 6.13 1.98 16.93
N ALA A 127 5.57 1.67 15.75
CA ALA A 127 4.69 2.58 15.01
C ALA A 127 3.44 3.03 15.80
N ALA A 128 3.04 2.30 16.85
CA ALA A 128 2.02 2.75 17.80
C ALA A 128 2.44 3.98 18.63
N GLN A 129 3.75 4.27 18.70
CA GLN A 129 4.38 5.43 19.33
C GLN A 129 5.13 6.24 18.25
N PRO A 130 4.42 7.00 17.41
CA PRO A 130 4.94 7.52 16.16
C PRO A 130 6.18 8.42 16.32
N GLU A 131 6.23 9.27 17.35
CA GLU A 131 7.35 10.18 17.58
C GLU A 131 8.65 9.41 17.86
N LEU A 132 8.56 8.33 18.65
CA LEU A 132 9.70 7.49 18.92
C LEU A 132 10.10 6.69 17.68
N ALA A 133 9.13 6.09 16.98
CA ALA A 133 9.39 5.32 15.76
C ALA A 133 10.12 6.16 14.70
N ILE A 134 9.69 7.42 14.52
CA ILE A 134 10.30 8.39 13.62
C ILE A 134 11.74 8.73 14.05
N ARG A 135 11.97 8.98 15.34
CA ARG A 135 13.33 9.23 15.85
C ARG A 135 14.26 8.05 15.58
N LEU A 136 13.79 6.82 15.85
CA LEU A 136 14.56 5.60 15.60
C LEU A 136 14.82 5.37 14.10
N GLY A 137 13.82 5.60 13.25
CA GLY A 137 13.96 5.54 11.79
C GLY A 137 14.98 6.55 11.27
N ARG A 138 14.96 7.80 11.77
CA ARG A 138 15.94 8.83 11.40
C ARG A 138 17.35 8.49 11.86
N ASP A 139 17.51 7.93 13.06
CA ASP A 139 18.81 7.44 13.55
C ASP A 139 19.39 6.40 12.58
N LEU A 140 18.57 5.43 12.12
CA LEU A 140 18.99 4.43 11.13
C LEU A 140 19.44 5.02 9.80
N LEU A 141 18.68 5.97 9.26
CA LEU A 141 19.04 6.66 8.01
C LEU A 141 20.43 7.31 8.09
N SER A 142 20.85 7.75 9.28
CA SER A 142 22.15 8.39 9.49
C SER A 142 23.29 7.43 9.85
N VAL A 143 23.01 6.34 10.58
CA VAL A 143 24.06 5.50 11.20
C VAL A 143 24.26 4.15 10.49
N ASP A 144 23.25 3.60 9.81
CA ASP A 144 23.36 2.29 9.14
C ASP A 144 22.72 2.28 7.74
N PRO A 145 23.37 2.90 6.74
CA PRO A 145 22.83 3.03 5.38
C PRO A 145 22.51 1.69 4.70
N ALA A 146 23.16 0.59 5.11
CA ALA A 146 23.03 -0.72 4.48
C ALA A 146 21.61 -1.32 4.64
N VAL A 147 20.93 -1.01 5.75
CA VAL A 147 19.56 -1.50 6.03
C VAL A 147 18.54 -0.36 6.15
N ALA A 148 19.01 0.88 6.14
CA ALA A 148 18.22 2.09 6.32
C ALA A 148 17.00 2.16 5.41
N GLN A 149 17.19 1.86 4.12
CA GLN A 149 16.13 1.96 3.12
C GLN A 149 14.98 0.97 3.39
N ASP A 150 15.30 -0.29 3.62
CA ASP A 150 14.31 -1.32 3.94
C ASP A 150 13.55 -1.02 5.24
N CYS A 151 14.28 -0.55 6.25
CA CYS A 151 13.72 -0.18 7.54
C CYS A 151 12.81 1.05 7.42
N ALA A 152 13.19 2.05 6.62
CA ALA A 152 12.39 3.24 6.36
C ALA A 152 11.09 2.90 5.63
N THR A 153 11.14 2.07 4.58
CA THR A 153 9.95 1.57 3.88
C THR A 153 9.02 0.81 4.83
N ALA A 154 9.58 -0.09 5.66
CA ALA A 154 8.78 -0.83 6.63
C ALA A 154 8.12 0.07 7.68
N LEU A 155 8.85 1.09 8.17
CA LEU A 155 8.34 2.07 9.11
C LEU A 155 7.19 2.89 8.50
N VAL A 156 7.38 3.41 7.28
CA VAL A 156 6.32 4.13 6.54
C VAL A 156 5.08 3.25 6.41
N GLY A 157 5.25 2.01 5.95
CA GLY A 157 4.15 1.05 5.84
C GLY A 157 3.45 0.79 7.18
N ALA A 158 4.19 0.68 8.28
CA ALA A 158 3.63 0.48 9.61
C ALA A 158 2.84 1.71 10.12
N LEU A 159 3.36 2.92 9.91
CA LEU A 159 2.66 4.17 10.24
C LEU A 159 1.37 4.29 9.43
N ILE A 160 1.41 3.99 8.13
CA ILE A 160 0.21 3.98 7.26
C ILE A 160 -0.83 2.96 7.77
N ARG A 161 -0.42 1.71 8.04
CA ARG A 161 -1.32 0.65 8.53
C ARG A 161 -1.97 1.02 9.87
N THR A 162 -1.22 1.67 10.76
CA THR A 162 -1.72 2.11 12.07
C THR A 162 -2.54 3.40 12.01
N GLY A 163 -2.55 4.11 10.88
CA GLY A 163 -3.29 5.37 10.68
C GLY A 163 -2.55 6.61 11.14
N GLN A 164 -1.25 6.50 11.37
CA GLN A 164 -0.38 7.61 11.73
C GLN A 164 0.05 8.37 10.47
N PHE A 165 -0.91 8.93 9.73
CA PHE A 165 -0.66 9.53 8.42
C PHE A 165 0.18 10.81 8.48
N ALA A 166 -0.14 11.74 9.40
CA ALA A 166 0.64 12.97 9.57
C ALA A 166 2.08 12.69 10.05
N PRO A 167 2.31 11.80 11.03
CA PRO A 167 3.67 11.36 11.36
C PRO A 167 4.40 10.67 10.18
N ALA A 168 3.71 9.82 9.40
CA ALA A 168 4.29 9.21 8.20
C ALA A 168 4.72 10.28 7.18
N LEU A 169 3.89 11.29 6.95
CA LEU A 169 4.19 12.41 6.06
C LEU A 169 5.45 13.18 6.49
N ASP A 170 5.55 13.52 7.78
CA ASP A 170 6.73 14.19 8.35
C ASP A 170 8.01 13.38 8.15
N PHE A 171 7.94 12.06 8.39
CA PHE A 171 9.06 11.16 8.16
C PHE A 171 9.48 11.16 6.67
N ILE A 172 8.52 10.99 5.76
CA ILE A 172 8.76 10.92 4.30
C ILE A 172 9.36 12.23 3.77
N GLN A 173 8.85 13.39 4.20
CA GLN A 173 9.37 14.70 3.78
C GLN A 173 10.82 14.91 4.22
N SER A 174 11.17 14.44 5.42
CA SER A 174 12.54 14.50 5.95
C SER A 174 13.47 13.38 5.46
N GLY A 175 12.94 12.40 4.72
CA GLY A 175 13.66 11.20 4.28
C GLY A 175 14.37 11.34 2.93
N PRO A 176 15.02 10.27 2.44
CA PRO A 176 15.72 10.24 1.15
C PRO A 176 14.80 10.59 -0.03
N ALA A 177 15.34 11.30 -1.02
CA ALA A 177 14.55 11.78 -2.15
C ALA A 177 14.14 10.63 -3.09
N GLU A 178 14.95 9.58 -3.22
CA GLU A 178 14.74 8.51 -4.20
C GLU A 178 13.42 7.75 -3.98
N SER A 179 12.97 7.61 -2.74
CA SER A 179 11.77 6.82 -2.38
C SER A 179 10.58 7.66 -1.95
N ARG A 180 10.75 8.99 -1.91
CA ARG A 180 9.72 9.91 -1.44
C ARG A 180 8.46 9.83 -2.28
N ALA A 181 8.58 9.78 -3.60
CA ALA A 181 7.44 9.73 -4.52
C ALA A 181 6.56 8.48 -4.32
N GLU A 182 7.20 7.32 -4.16
CA GLU A 182 6.52 6.04 -3.91
C GLU A 182 5.80 6.06 -2.56
N TRP A 183 6.52 6.42 -1.49
CA TRP A 183 5.94 6.49 -0.14
C TRP A 183 4.80 7.50 -0.02
N LEU A 184 4.90 8.66 -0.68
CA LEU A 184 3.82 9.64 -0.72
C LEU A 184 2.59 9.09 -1.45
N THR A 185 2.78 8.33 -2.52
CA THR A 185 1.69 7.70 -3.28
C THR A 185 0.94 6.70 -2.41
N ASP A 186 1.66 5.83 -1.71
CA ASP A 186 1.06 4.85 -0.81
C ASP A 186 0.37 5.52 0.39
N LEU A 187 1.03 6.54 0.97
CA LEU A 187 0.50 7.31 2.08
C LEU A 187 -0.84 7.95 1.71
N PHE A 188 -0.89 8.74 0.63
CA PHE A 188 -2.11 9.47 0.29
C PHE A 188 -3.21 8.55 -0.18
N SER A 189 -2.89 7.48 -0.91
CA SER A 189 -3.89 6.50 -1.33
C SER A 189 -4.53 5.83 -0.11
N SER A 190 -3.73 5.51 0.91
CA SER A 190 -4.23 4.92 2.16
C SER A 190 -4.96 5.93 3.04
N TRP A 191 -4.47 7.17 3.10
CA TRP A 191 -5.09 8.24 3.87
C TRP A 191 -6.47 8.56 3.32
N ILE A 192 -6.62 8.75 2.01
CA ILE A 192 -7.93 9.01 1.37
C ILE A 192 -8.88 7.84 1.54
N GLN A 193 -8.40 6.60 1.41
CA GLN A 193 -9.26 5.42 1.60
C GLN A 193 -9.85 5.33 3.01
N ARG A 194 -9.10 5.77 4.03
CA ARG A 194 -9.56 5.75 5.42
C ARG A 194 -10.28 7.03 5.85
N GLU A 195 -9.87 8.17 5.32
CA GLU A 195 -10.36 9.51 5.66
C GLU A 195 -10.61 10.33 4.37
N PRO A 196 -11.69 10.07 3.62
CA PRO A 196 -11.92 10.73 2.32
C PRO A 196 -12.03 12.25 2.41
N ALA A 197 -12.36 12.79 3.59
CA ALA A 197 -12.45 14.23 3.84
C ALA A 197 -11.07 14.92 3.85
N SER A 198 -9.98 14.19 4.11
CA SER A 198 -8.62 14.75 4.18
C SER A 198 -8.07 15.16 2.81
N ALA A 199 -8.65 14.66 1.71
CA ALA A 199 -8.19 14.93 0.36
C ALA A 199 -8.02 16.42 0.04
N ARG A 200 -8.94 17.28 0.50
CA ARG A 200 -8.83 18.74 0.32
C ARG A 200 -7.58 19.32 0.97
N GLU A 201 -7.30 18.90 2.20
CA GLU A 201 -6.12 19.34 2.95
C GLU A 201 -4.84 18.87 2.26
N LEU A 202 -4.84 17.63 1.74
CA LEU A 202 -3.75 17.09 0.94
C LEU A 202 -3.50 17.88 -0.35
N PHE A 203 -4.54 18.33 -1.06
CA PHE A 203 -4.37 19.20 -2.23
C PHE A 203 -3.74 20.54 -1.88
N VAL A 204 -4.18 21.19 -0.80
CA VAL A 204 -3.59 22.44 -0.33
C VAL A 204 -2.11 22.22 -0.01
N LEU A 205 -1.79 21.09 0.62
CA LEU A 205 -0.42 20.73 0.95
C LEU A 205 0.46 20.54 -0.30
N LEU A 206 -0.03 19.84 -1.33
CA LEU A 206 0.68 19.69 -2.62
C LEU A 206 0.92 21.04 -3.31
N GLY A 207 -0.10 21.92 -3.34
CA GLY A 207 0.01 23.24 -3.97
C GLY A 207 0.95 24.21 -3.26
N SER A 208 1.18 24.01 -1.96
CA SER A 208 2.10 24.82 -1.15
C SER A 208 3.59 24.46 -1.33
N ASN A 209 3.93 23.62 -2.31
CA ASN A 209 5.27 23.09 -2.56
C ASN A 209 5.88 22.33 -1.35
N ARG A 210 5.06 21.99 -0.34
CA ARG A 210 5.51 21.28 0.88
C ARG A 210 5.77 19.81 0.63
N VAL A 211 5.29 19.25 -0.47
CA VAL A 211 5.37 17.84 -0.79
C VAL A 211 5.94 17.71 -2.20
N GLU A 212 7.26 17.59 -2.27
CA GLU A 212 7.96 17.32 -3.53
C GLU A 212 7.78 15.84 -3.92
N GLY A 213 7.49 15.58 -5.19
CA GLY A 213 7.59 14.24 -5.78
C GLY A 213 6.29 13.47 -6.00
N LEU A 214 5.10 14.03 -5.70
CA LEU A 214 3.82 13.38 -6.03
C LEU A 214 3.10 14.06 -7.20
N PRO A 215 2.70 13.31 -8.26
CA PRO A 215 1.86 13.87 -9.31
C PRO A 215 0.41 14.07 -8.83
N LEU A 216 -0.13 15.28 -9.05
CA LEU A 216 -1.53 15.68 -8.80
C LEU A 216 -2.54 14.62 -9.28
N GLN A 217 -2.25 13.98 -10.41
CA GLN A 217 -3.04 12.93 -11.03
C GLN A 217 -3.32 11.74 -10.09
N SER A 218 -2.30 11.24 -9.40
CA SER A 218 -2.45 10.07 -8.50
C SER A 218 -3.37 10.38 -7.33
N LEU A 219 -3.26 11.59 -6.76
CA LEU A 219 -4.13 12.04 -5.68
C LEU A 219 -5.58 12.16 -6.15
N MET A 220 -5.80 12.76 -7.33
CA MET A 220 -7.14 12.90 -7.92
C MET A 220 -7.78 11.55 -8.22
N ARG A 221 -7.01 10.61 -8.76
CA ARG A 221 -7.47 9.24 -9.02
C ARG A 221 -7.88 8.52 -7.74
N SER A 222 -7.08 8.63 -6.68
CA SER A 222 -7.40 8.00 -5.39
C SER A 222 -8.61 8.65 -4.72
N TRP A 223 -8.80 9.96 -4.86
CA TRP A 223 -9.99 10.61 -4.33
C TRP A 223 -11.24 10.20 -5.10
N ALA A 224 -11.14 10.17 -6.42
CA ALA A 224 -12.21 9.74 -7.31
C ALA A 224 -12.66 8.29 -7.05
N SER A 225 -11.76 7.41 -6.64
CA SER A 225 -12.10 6.01 -6.37
C SER A 225 -12.92 5.81 -5.08
N VAL A 226 -12.84 6.74 -4.13
CA VAL A 226 -13.47 6.61 -2.80
C VAL A 226 -14.63 7.59 -2.61
N ALA A 227 -14.49 8.83 -3.10
CA ALA A 227 -15.49 9.89 -2.96
C ALA A 227 -15.62 10.72 -4.26
N PRO A 228 -16.06 10.11 -5.37
CA PRO A 228 -16.06 10.73 -6.69
C PRO A 228 -16.89 12.02 -6.78
N VAL A 229 -18.06 12.07 -6.13
CA VAL A 229 -18.91 13.27 -6.10
C VAL A 229 -18.21 14.43 -5.39
N ALA A 230 -17.56 14.16 -4.25
CA ALA A 230 -16.83 15.17 -3.49
C ALA A 230 -15.58 15.65 -4.25
N ALA A 231 -14.85 14.71 -4.87
CA ALA A 231 -13.71 15.01 -5.73
C ALA A 231 -14.13 15.89 -6.92
N GLY A 232 -15.24 15.56 -7.58
CA GLY A 232 -15.76 16.30 -8.73
C GLY A 232 -16.22 17.71 -8.37
N SER A 233 -16.94 17.82 -7.25
CA SER A 233 -17.32 19.11 -6.69
C SER A 233 -16.12 20.01 -6.37
N TYR A 234 -15.01 19.41 -5.91
CA TYR A 234 -13.76 20.15 -5.69
C TYR A 234 -13.05 20.51 -6.99
N ALA A 235 -12.98 19.59 -7.96
CA ALA A 235 -12.36 19.85 -9.26
C ALA A 235 -13.02 21.04 -9.98
N LEU A 236 -14.35 21.19 -9.85
CA LEU A 236 -15.09 22.35 -10.37
C LEU A 236 -14.76 23.67 -9.66
N GLN A 237 -14.19 23.64 -8.44
CA GLN A 237 -13.74 24.83 -7.72
C GLN A 237 -12.32 25.26 -8.10
N LEU A 238 -11.57 24.40 -8.78
CA LEU A 238 -10.23 24.74 -9.24
C LEU A 238 -10.32 25.84 -10.31
N PRO A 239 -9.36 26.80 -10.31
CA PRO A 239 -9.24 27.74 -11.41
C PRO A 239 -9.05 27.01 -12.75
N PRO A 240 -9.54 27.58 -13.87
CA PRO A 240 -9.25 27.04 -15.20
C PRO A 240 -7.74 26.84 -15.43
N GLY A 241 -7.37 25.69 -15.99
CA GLY A 241 -5.98 25.34 -16.31
C GLY A 241 -5.68 23.85 -16.14
N ALA A 242 -4.41 23.48 -16.33
CA ALA A 242 -3.95 22.09 -16.39
C ALA A 242 -4.32 21.24 -15.16
N ALA A 243 -4.31 21.85 -13.96
CA ALA A 243 -4.69 21.14 -12.73
C ALA A 243 -6.16 20.73 -12.72
N ARG A 244 -7.06 21.62 -13.15
CA ARG A 244 -8.51 21.34 -13.28
C ARG A 244 -8.76 20.32 -14.37
N GLU A 245 -8.11 20.46 -15.52
CA GLU A 245 -8.24 19.51 -16.63
C GLU A 245 -7.80 18.10 -16.22
N THR A 246 -6.65 17.99 -15.55
CA THR A 246 -6.14 16.72 -15.02
C THR A 246 -7.12 16.12 -14.01
N ALA A 247 -7.61 16.92 -13.05
CA ALA A 247 -8.57 16.47 -12.05
C ALA A 247 -9.86 15.95 -12.70
N LEU A 248 -10.47 16.73 -13.59
CA LEU A 248 -11.71 16.34 -14.27
C LEU A 248 -11.51 15.08 -15.11
N SER A 249 -10.38 14.91 -15.79
CA SER A 249 -10.11 13.71 -16.60
C SER A 249 -10.08 12.42 -15.76
N GLU A 250 -9.54 12.47 -14.54
CA GLU A 250 -9.50 11.32 -13.62
C GLU A 250 -10.84 11.08 -12.90
N ILE A 251 -11.60 12.16 -12.63
CA ILE A 251 -12.80 12.10 -11.80
C ILE A 251 -14.06 11.78 -12.60
N LEU A 252 -14.24 12.37 -13.78
CA LEU A 252 -15.51 12.30 -14.53
C LEU A 252 -16.03 10.86 -14.75
N PRO A 253 -15.20 9.87 -15.15
CA PRO A 253 -15.67 8.50 -15.30
C PRO A 253 -16.13 7.86 -13.98
N LYS A 254 -15.44 8.15 -12.87
CA LYS A 254 -15.80 7.63 -11.54
C LYS A 254 -17.05 8.31 -10.99
N TRP A 255 -17.21 9.61 -11.24
CA TRP A 255 -18.39 10.37 -10.87
C TRP A 255 -19.62 9.90 -11.65
N ALA A 256 -19.50 9.74 -12.97
CA ALA A 256 -20.55 9.19 -13.81
C ALA A 256 -20.98 7.79 -13.34
N GLY A 257 -20.03 6.91 -12.99
CA GLY A 257 -20.35 5.57 -12.50
C GLY A 257 -20.98 5.54 -11.11
N ALA A 258 -20.63 6.49 -10.23
CA ALA A 258 -21.12 6.51 -8.85
C ALA A 258 -22.46 7.23 -8.69
N ASP A 259 -22.60 8.42 -9.27
CA ASP A 259 -23.84 9.19 -9.27
C ASP A 259 -23.98 9.99 -10.57
N PRO A 260 -24.53 9.36 -11.62
CA PRO A 260 -24.71 10.03 -12.89
C PRO A 260 -25.85 11.08 -12.86
N ASN A 261 -26.72 11.09 -11.85
CA ASN A 261 -27.75 12.14 -11.71
C ASN A 261 -27.12 13.42 -11.17
N ASP A 262 -26.26 13.28 -10.17
CA ASP A 262 -25.49 14.38 -9.62
C ASP A 262 -24.54 14.98 -10.67
N LEU A 263 -23.81 14.15 -11.44
CA LEU A 263 -22.99 14.64 -12.55
C LEU A 263 -23.83 15.32 -13.64
N ALA A 264 -25.00 14.77 -14.00
CA ALA A 264 -25.90 15.40 -14.97
C ALA A 264 -26.42 16.76 -14.49
N ALA A 265 -26.77 16.88 -13.21
CA ALA A 265 -27.14 18.16 -12.60
C ALA A 265 -25.97 19.15 -12.56
N ALA A 266 -24.73 18.65 -12.54
CA ALA A 266 -23.52 19.46 -12.61
C ALA A 266 -23.14 19.91 -14.03
N LEU A 267 -23.73 19.35 -15.11
CA LEU A 267 -23.39 19.71 -16.50
C LEU A 267 -23.39 21.24 -16.77
N PRO A 268 -24.36 22.04 -16.27
CA PRO A 268 -24.35 23.48 -16.49
C PRO A 268 -23.20 24.23 -15.81
N ARG A 269 -22.45 23.59 -14.91
CA ARG A 269 -21.34 24.18 -14.14
C ARG A 269 -19.98 24.03 -14.82
N PHE A 270 -19.89 23.29 -15.93
CA PHE A 270 -18.63 23.20 -16.69
C PHE A 270 -18.47 24.46 -17.54
N ASP A 271 -17.48 25.28 -17.18
CA ASP A 271 -17.31 26.64 -17.70
C ASP A 271 -16.85 26.68 -19.16
N ASN A 272 -16.15 25.64 -19.62
CA ASN A 272 -15.68 25.54 -21.00
C ASN A 272 -16.34 24.39 -21.76
N ARG A 273 -16.26 24.48 -23.10
CA ARG A 273 -16.98 23.55 -23.98
C ARG A 273 -16.47 22.12 -23.86
N ASP A 274 -15.16 21.95 -23.78
CA ASP A 274 -14.51 20.64 -23.78
C ASP A 274 -14.77 19.87 -22.49
N GLU A 275 -14.81 20.55 -21.34
CA GLU A 275 -15.18 19.97 -20.06
C GLU A 275 -16.62 19.45 -20.06
N HIS A 276 -17.55 20.25 -20.57
CA HIS A 276 -18.95 19.83 -20.73
C HIS A 276 -19.06 18.60 -21.62
N ASP A 277 -18.40 18.61 -22.78
CA ASP A 277 -18.44 17.51 -23.74
C ASP A 277 -17.82 16.23 -23.16
N ARG A 278 -16.72 16.34 -22.39
CA ARG A 278 -16.13 15.19 -21.66
C ARG A 278 -17.05 14.66 -20.56
N ALA A 279 -17.73 15.54 -19.82
CA ALA A 279 -18.67 15.13 -18.78
C ALA A 279 -19.90 14.41 -19.38
N ALA A 280 -20.46 14.94 -20.47
CA ALA A 280 -21.54 14.29 -21.22
C ALA A 280 -21.08 12.94 -21.81
N SER A 281 -19.86 12.87 -22.34
CA SER A 281 -19.28 11.61 -22.82
C SER A 281 -19.08 10.58 -21.70
N ALA A 282 -18.64 11.01 -20.52
CA ALA A 282 -18.50 10.14 -19.35
C ALA A 282 -19.86 9.60 -18.87
N LEU A 283 -20.89 10.45 -18.87
CA LEU A 283 -22.27 10.05 -18.57
C LEU A 283 -22.77 8.96 -19.54
N VAL A 284 -22.52 9.14 -20.84
CA VAL A 284 -22.87 8.13 -21.87
C VAL A 284 -22.11 6.82 -21.64
N GLY A 285 -20.82 6.88 -21.35
CA GLY A 285 -19.99 5.69 -21.14
C GLY A 285 -20.34 4.87 -19.89
N CYS A 286 -21.09 5.45 -18.94
CA CYS A 286 -21.57 4.77 -17.74
C CYS A 286 -23.06 4.43 -17.78
N THR A 287 -23.74 4.67 -18.92
CA THR A 287 -25.12 4.24 -19.11
C THR A 287 -25.20 2.93 -19.86
N ASP A 288 -25.86 1.95 -19.24
CA ASP A 288 -26.46 0.84 -19.95
C ASP A 288 -28.00 0.97 -19.93
N THR A 289 -28.64 0.14 -20.74
CA THR A 289 -30.10 0.09 -20.88
C THR A 289 -30.82 -0.48 -19.66
N ALA A 290 -30.09 -1.06 -18.70
CA ALA A 290 -30.63 -1.53 -17.43
C ALA A 290 -30.72 -0.41 -16.39
N ASN A 291 -29.78 0.53 -16.44
CA ASN A 291 -29.65 1.61 -15.47
C ASN A 291 -30.27 2.94 -15.93
N ARG A 292 -30.39 3.21 -17.24
CA ARG A 292 -31.06 4.43 -17.75
C ARG A 292 -31.85 4.24 -19.06
N PRO A 293 -32.93 5.02 -19.27
CA PRO A 293 -33.63 5.04 -20.55
C PRO A 293 -32.73 5.53 -21.68
N THR A 294 -32.77 4.86 -22.84
CA THR A 294 -32.02 5.21 -24.05
C THR A 294 -32.18 6.68 -24.45
N ALA A 295 -33.37 7.25 -24.28
CA ALA A 295 -33.64 8.66 -24.61
C ALA A 295 -32.77 9.64 -23.81
N VAL A 296 -32.43 9.33 -22.55
CA VAL A 296 -31.56 10.17 -21.72
C VAL A 296 -30.12 10.12 -22.22
N ALA A 297 -29.62 8.91 -22.51
CA ALA A 297 -28.27 8.72 -23.03
C ALA A 297 -28.09 9.37 -24.42
N LEU A 298 -29.10 9.27 -25.30
CA LEU A 298 -29.13 9.99 -26.57
C LEU A 298 -29.11 11.51 -26.36
N GLY A 299 -29.89 12.03 -25.41
CA GLY A 299 -29.90 13.46 -25.08
C GLY A 299 -28.53 13.98 -24.68
N TRP A 300 -27.77 13.22 -23.88
CA TRP A 300 -26.40 13.58 -23.56
C TRP A 300 -25.43 13.45 -24.73
N ALA A 301 -25.53 12.36 -25.51
CA ALA A 301 -24.70 12.19 -26.69
C ALA A 301 -24.88 13.35 -27.68
N GLU A 302 -26.12 13.77 -27.93
CA GLU A 302 -26.46 14.91 -28.80
C GLU A 302 -26.05 16.27 -28.22
N SER A 303 -25.90 16.37 -26.90
CA SER A 303 -25.41 17.60 -26.26
C SER A 303 -23.91 17.85 -26.49
N ILE A 304 -23.17 16.82 -26.94
CA ILE A 304 -21.74 16.90 -27.22
C ILE A 304 -21.53 17.67 -28.53
N ARG A 305 -20.73 18.74 -28.48
CA ARG A 305 -20.45 19.61 -29.63
C ARG A 305 -19.25 19.17 -30.44
N SER A 306 -18.26 18.56 -29.80
CA SER A 306 -17.10 17.94 -30.46
C SER A 306 -17.58 16.79 -31.36
N PRO A 307 -17.39 16.88 -32.70
CA PRO A 307 -17.89 15.86 -33.61
C PRO A 307 -17.34 14.46 -33.31
N ALA A 308 -16.07 14.37 -32.94
CA ALA A 308 -15.42 13.09 -32.62
C ALA A 308 -15.99 12.46 -31.33
N LEU A 309 -16.16 13.25 -30.26
CA LEU A 309 -16.74 12.75 -29.02
C LEU A 309 -18.22 12.41 -29.19
N ARG A 310 -18.96 13.23 -29.96
CA ARG A 310 -20.37 13.00 -30.29
C ARG A 310 -20.53 11.68 -31.04
N HIS A 311 -19.74 11.47 -32.07
CA HIS A 311 -19.77 10.24 -32.86
C HIS A 311 -19.51 9.00 -31.99
N GLY A 312 -18.46 9.03 -31.15
CA GLY A 312 -18.17 7.92 -30.24
C GLY A 312 -19.26 7.67 -29.20
N ALA A 313 -19.85 8.73 -28.65
CA ALA A 313 -20.97 8.64 -27.71
C ALA A 313 -22.22 8.05 -28.38
N LEU A 314 -22.60 8.54 -29.56
CA LEU A 314 -23.72 8.00 -30.34
C LEU A 314 -23.49 6.53 -30.69
N GLN A 315 -22.30 6.17 -31.16
CA GLN A 315 -21.95 4.78 -31.46
C GLN A 315 -22.13 3.88 -30.23
N HIS A 316 -21.73 4.34 -29.04
CA HIS A 316 -21.93 3.61 -27.80
C HIS A 316 -23.41 3.39 -27.50
N VAL A 317 -24.22 4.46 -27.50
CA VAL A 317 -25.66 4.38 -27.21
C VAL A 317 -26.39 3.51 -28.23
N LEU A 318 -26.10 3.67 -29.52
CA LEU A 318 -26.75 2.91 -30.59
C LEU A 318 -26.39 1.43 -30.52
N ARG A 319 -25.16 1.06 -30.13
CA ARG A 319 -24.76 -0.34 -29.95
C ARG A 319 -25.58 -1.00 -28.85
N GLU A 320 -25.75 -0.32 -27.72
CA GLU A 320 -26.54 -0.85 -26.62
C GLU A 320 -28.05 -0.88 -26.94
N TRP A 321 -28.55 0.13 -27.62
CA TRP A 321 -29.94 0.17 -28.05
C TRP A 321 -30.28 -0.91 -29.10
N SER A 322 -29.36 -1.18 -30.04
CA SER A 322 -29.54 -2.19 -31.09
C SER A 322 -29.74 -3.60 -30.53
N ARG A 323 -29.16 -3.90 -29.36
CA ARG A 323 -29.38 -5.20 -28.67
C ARG A 323 -30.84 -5.39 -28.22
N GLN A 324 -31.59 -4.31 -28.03
CA GLN A 324 -32.98 -4.34 -27.56
C GLN A 324 -33.99 -4.09 -28.68
N ASP A 325 -33.76 -3.05 -29.49
CA ASP A 325 -34.66 -2.63 -30.55
C ASP A 325 -33.87 -2.08 -31.75
N PRO A 326 -33.36 -2.98 -32.62
CA PRO A 326 -32.60 -2.59 -33.80
C PRO A 326 -33.45 -1.80 -34.81
N ALA A 327 -34.76 -2.04 -34.87
CA ALA A 327 -35.65 -1.31 -35.77
C ALA A 327 -35.79 0.16 -35.35
N ALA A 328 -35.80 0.45 -34.05
CA ALA A 328 -35.84 1.82 -33.57
C ALA A 328 -34.52 2.58 -33.80
N VAL A 329 -33.38 1.90 -33.73
CA VAL A 329 -32.08 2.46 -34.10
C VAL A 329 -32.07 2.92 -35.56
N LEU A 330 -32.56 2.09 -36.49
CA LEU A 330 -32.65 2.46 -37.90
C LEU A 330 -33.54 3.68 -38.11
N ARG A 331 -34.71 3.72 -37.47
CA ARG A 331 -35.62 4.89 -37.54
C ARG A 331 -34.96 6.16 -37.00
N TYR A 332 -34.17 6.07 -35.94
CA TYR A 332 -33.41 7.21 -35.42
C TYR A 332 -32.36 7.68 -36.43
N LEU A 333 -31.58 6.77 -37.01
CA LEU A 333 -30.53 7.10 -37.97
C LEU A 333 -31.10 7.74 -39.24
N GLU A 334 -32.20 7.22 -39.76
CA GLU A 334 -32.90 7.75 -40.94
C GLU A 334 -33.62 9.08 -40.64
N GLY A 335 -34.22 9.19 -39.45
CA GLY A 335 -35.05 10.33 -39.06
C GLY A 335 -34.29 11.50 -38.42
N ASN A 336 -32.99 11.36 -38.12
CA ASN A 336 -32.21 12.40 -37.48
C ASN A 336 -31.55 13.34 -38.52
N PRO A 337 -32.02 14.59 -38.66
CA PRO A 337 -31.47 15.55 -39.62
C PRO A 337 -30.11 16.12 -39.17
N GLY A 338 -29.71 15.92 -37.91
CA GLY A 338 -28.43 16.35 -37.36
C GLY A 338 -27.24 15.46 -37.75
N LEU A 339 -27.50 14.32 -38.41
CA LEU A 339 -26.50 13.39 -38.91
C LEU A 339 -26.27 13.60 -40.41
N THR A 340 -25.00 13.77 -40.79
CA THR A 340 -24.59 13.77 -42.19
C THR A 340 -24.76 12.37 -42.80
N ALA A 341 -24.72 12.28 -44.13
CA ALA A 341 -24.75 10.98 -44.81
C ALA A 341 -23.59 10.08 -44.36
N ASP A 342 -22.37 10.63 -44.33
CA ASP A 342 -21.16 9.92 -43.94
C ASP A 342 -21.19 9.48 -42.46
N GLU A 343 -21.68 10.33 -41.55
CA GLU A 343 -21.83 9.96 -40.14
C GLU A 343 -22.85 8.83 -39.96
N ARG A 344 -23.98 8.89 -40.67
CA ARG A 344 -25.00 7.84 -40.65
C ARG A 344 -24.44 6.52 -41.13
N GLU A 345 -23.72 6.52 -42.25
CA GLU A 345 -23.09 5.32 -42.81
C GLU A 345 -22.05 4.73 -41.86
N SER A 346 -21.21 5.57 -41.26
CA SER A 346 -20.22 5.14 -40.26
C SER A 346 -20.88 4.51 -39.02
N LEU A 347 -21.94 5.13 -38.49
CA LEU A 347 -22.69 4.60 -37.35
C LEU A 347 -23.41 3.28 -37.70
N LEU A 348 -23.96 3.14 -38.91
CA LEU A 348 -24.56 1.89 -39.39
C LEU A 348 -23.51 0.77 -39.49
N SER A 349 -22.35 1.06 -40.08
CA SER A 349 -21.25 0.11 -40.21
C SER A 349 -20.75 -0.39 -38.85
N ALA A 350 -20.65 0.51 -37.87
CA ALA A 350 -20.27 0.19 -36.50
C ALA A 350 -21.24 -0.72 -35.73
N LEU A 351 -22.47 -0.90 -36.22
CA LEU A 351 -23.49 -1.78 -35.65
C LEU A 351 -23.51 -3.16 -36.32
N ALA A 352 -22.84 -3.32 -37.46
CA ALA A 352 -22.75 -4.60 -38.15
C ALA A 352 -21.89 -5.59 -37.34
N PRO A 353 -22.24 -6.88 -37.30
CA PRO A 353 -21.38 -7.90 -36.70
C PRO A 353 -20.02 -7.95 -37.42
N PRO A 354 -18.91 -8.28 -36.73
CA PRO A 354 -17.62 -8.41 -37.39
C PRO A 354 -17.69 -9.47 -38.50
N PRO A 355 -16.98 -9.29 -39.62
CA PRO A 355 -17.00 -10.25 -40.71
C PRO A 355 -16.51 -11.63 -40.21
N PRO A 356 -17.07 -12.74 -40.74
CA PRO A 356 -16.83 -14.08 -40.23
C PRO A 356 -15.36 -14.55 -40.28
N ASP A 357 -14.49 -13.86 -41.00
CA ASP A 357 -13.10 -14.27 -41.26
C ASP A 357 -12.04 -13.51 -40.43
N ALA A 358 -12.43 -12.82 -39.35
CA ALA A 358 -11.51 -12.00 -38.54
C ALA A 358 -11.03 -12.65 -37.22
N SER A 359 -10.91 -13.98 -37.14
CA SER A 359 -10.36 -14.71 -35.97
C SER A 359 -9.00 -15.34 -36.23
#